data_AF-A0A238VFZ6-F1
#
_entry.id   AF-A0A238VFZ6-F1
#
_cell.length_a   1.000
_cell.length_b   1.000
_cell.length_c   1.000
_cell.angle_alpha   90.00
_cell.angle_beta   90.00
_cell.angle_gamma   90.00
#
_symmetry.space_group_name_H-M   'P 1'
#
loop_
_entity.id
_entity.type
_entity.pdbx_description
1 polymer ?
#
loop_
_entity_poly.entity_id
_entity_poly.type
_entity_poly.pdbx_seq_one_letter_code
_entity_poly.pdbx_strand_id
1 'polypeptide(L)'
;MMEDLKYPIGQAIIPSVINENQLNEWIVIIENFPSKLDKLVKHLDNDQLNTPYRENGWTIRQVIHHCADSHQNSYIRFKWTLTEDKPIIKAYFEDKWAKLFDSKSAPILLSINVLKAVHAKWIYLLKGLTSKNLKLSFIHPESKELVSLEKNIGIYAWHCNHHYAHIYNLMKQQNWLIS
;
A
#
# COMPACT_ATOMS: atom_id res chain seq x y z
N MET A 1 -20.49 -10.25 5.25
CA MET A 1 -19.69 -11.20 6.07
C MET A 1 -18.33 -11.52 5.45
N MET A 2 -18.24 -12.05 4.21
CA MET A 2 -16.95 -12.36 3.58
C MET A 2 -16.35 -11.16 2.81
N GLU A 3 -17.21 -10.33 2.23
CA GLU A 3 -16.81 -9.11 1.53
C GLU A 3 -16.28 -8.03 2.48
N ASP A 4 -16.84 -7.94 3.69
CA ASP A 4 -16.36 -7.02 4.75
C ASP A 4 -14.95 -7.39 5.21
N LEU A 5 -14.59 -8.68 5.22
CA LEU A 5 -13.22 -9.11 5.52
C LEU A 5 -12.26 -8.81 4.36
N LYS A 6 -12.76 -8.87 3.12
CA LYS A 6 -11.96 -8.50 1.93
C LYS A 6 -11.75 -7.00 1.87
N TYR A 7 -12.76 -6.18 2.16
CA TYR A 7 -12.74 -4.72 2.13
C TYR A 7 -13.15 -4.12 3.49
N PRO A 8 -12.32 -4.22 4.54
CA PRO A 8 -12.67 -3.81 5.91
C PRO A 8 -12.92 -2.30 6.07
N ILE A 9 -12.55 -1.50 5.09
CA ILE A 9 -12.77 -0.05 5.04
C ILE A 9 -13.52 0.38 3.77
N GLY A 10 -14.19 -0.57 3.10
CA GLY A 10 -14.79 -0.35 1.78
C GLY A 10 -13.75 -0.30 0.64
N GLN A 11 -14.23 -0.13 -0.58
CA GLN A 11 -13.39 0.05 -1.77
C GLN A 11 -12.85 1.49 -1.86
N ALA A 12 -11.80 1.70 -2.64
CA ALA A 12 -11.25 3.03 -2.86
C ALA A 12 -12.26 3.90 -3.62
N ILE A 13 -12.68 5.01 -3.01
CA ILE A 13 -13.52 6.03 -3.65
C ILE A 13 -12.68 7.30 -3.77
N ILE A 14 -12.17 7.56 -4.97
CA ILE A 14 -11.37 8.75 -5.25
C ILE A 14 -12.26 9.78 -5.95
N PRO A 15 -12.46 10.99 -5.40
CA PRO A 15 -13.28 12.01 -6.03
C PRO A 15 -12.65 12.48 -7.35
N SER A 16 -13.50 12.95 -8.27
CA SER A 16 -13.05 13.51 -9.55
C SER A 16 -12.32 14.84 -9.39
N VAL A 17 -12.65 15.60 -8.35
CA VAL A 17 -11.99 16.84 -7.97
C VAL A 17 -11.26 16.62 -6.66
N ILE A 18 -9.93 16.69 -6.69
CA ILE A 18 -9.06 16.54 -5.54
C ILE A 18 -8.56 17.93 -5.16
N ASN A 19 -8.82 18.34 -3.92
CA ASN A 19 -8.32 19.59 -3.37
C ASN A 19 -7.02 19.39 -2.58
N GLU A 20 -6.34 20.49 -2.27
CA GLU A 20 -5.03 20.48 -1.60
C GLU A 20 -5.10 19.88 -0.19
N ASN A 21 -6.16 20.16 0.58
CA ASN A 21 -6.31 19.60 1.93
C ASN A 21 -6.41 18.07 1.89
N GLN A 22 -7.23 17.54 1.00
CA GLN A 22 -7.39 16.09 0.83
C GLN A 22 -6.09 15.44 0.36
N LEU A 23 -5.36 16.10 -0.55
CA LEU A 23 -4.05 15.63 -1.00
C LEU A 23 -3.04 15.57 0.16
N ASN A 24 -3.01 16.61 0.99
CA ASN A 24 -2.13 16.68 2.16
C ASN A 24 -2.47 15.59 3.19
N GLU A 25 -3.77 15.33 3.44
CA GLU A 25 -4.22 14.24 4.30
C GLU A 25 -3.73 12.87 3.78
N TRP A 26 -3.86 12.61 2.48
CA TRP A 26 -3.37 11.37 1.88
C TRP A 26 -1.85 11.24 1.95
N ILE A 27 -1.10 12.31 1.73
CA ILE A 27 0.36 12.33 1.90
C ILE A 27 0.73 11.99 3.35
N VAL A 28 0.02 12.55 4.35
CA VAL A 28 0.24 12.25 5.77
C VAL A 28 -0.07 10.78 6.09
N ILE A 29 -1.10 10.19 5.48
CA ILE A 29 -1.40 8.75 5.62
C ILE A 29 -0.23 7.91 5.10
N ILE A 30 0.25 8.19 3.89
CA ILE A 30 1.38 7.49 3.27
C ILE A 30 2.64 7.68 4.13
N GLU A 31 2.92 8.89 4.63
CA GLU A 31 4.10 9.20 5.44
C GLU A 31 4.14 8.37 6.73
N ASN A 32 3.01 8.23 7.41
CA ASN A 32 2.93 7.57 8.70
C ASN A 32 2.78 6.03 8.61
N PHE A 33 2.42 5.49 7.45
CA PHE A 33 2.10 4.07 7.29
C PHE A 33 3.22 3.12 7.77
N PRO A 34 4.51 3.28 7.40
CA PRO A 34 5.54 2.34 7.82
C PRO A 34 5.73 2.29 9.34
N SER A 35 5.67 3.44 10.02
CA SER A 35 5.79 3.53 11.48
C SER A 35 4.59 2.91 12.19
N LYS A 36 3.37 3.16 11.68
CA LYS A 36 2.14 2.54 12.20
C LYS A 36 2.16 1.03 12.04
N LEU A 37 2.52 0.54 10.86
CA LEU A 37 2.59 -0.89 10.58
C LEU A 37 3.63 -1.58 11.47
N ASP A 38 4.84 -1.02 11.57
CA ASP A 38 5.92 -1.55 12.42
C ASP A 38 5.46 -1.69 13.89
N LYS A 39 4.85 -0.64 14.44
CA LYS A 39 4.31 -0.68 15.82
C LYS A 39 3.22 -1.73 16.00
N LEU A 40 2.39 -1.95 14.99
CA LEU A 40 1.31 -2.94 15.04
C LEU A 40 1.87 -4.37 15.09
N VAL A 41 2.93 -4.66 14.32
CA VAL A 41 3.37 -6.06 14.08
C VAL A 41 4.65 -6.46 14.81
N LYS A 42 5.38 -5.53 15.43
CA LYS A 42 6.70 -5.77 16.04
C LYS A 42 6.76 -6.84 17.14
N HIS A 43 5.60 -7.18 17.73
CA HIS A 43 5.50 -8.17 18.82
C HIS A 43 4.87 -9.49 18.39
N LEU A 44 4.54 -9.64 17.10
CA LEU A 44 3.96 -10.87 16.60
C LEU A 44 5.01 -11.98 16.49
N ASP A 45 4.68 -13.17 16.97
CA ASP A 45 5.48 -14.37 16.77
C ASP A 45 5.26 -14.98 15.36
N ASN A 46 5.99 -16.06 15.06
CA ASN A 46 5.91 -16.69 13.74
C ASN A 46 4.54 -17.31 13.44
N ASP A 47 3.84 -17.85 14.45
CA ASP A 47 2.54 -18.50 14.25
C ASP A 47 1.47 -17.44 13.98
N GLN A 48 1.51 -16.32 14.71
CA GLN A 48 0.67 -15.16 14.47
C GLN A 48 0.94 -14.56 13.08
N LEU A 49 2.21 -14.37 12.71
CA LEU A 49 2.59 -13.86 11.39
C LEU A 49 2.12 -14.76 10.24
N ASN A 50 2.05 -16.06 10.48
CA ASN A 50 1.60 -17.06 9.51
C ASN A 50 0.07 -17.31 9.56
N THR A 51 -0.67 -16.51 10.34
CA THR A 51 -2.13 -16.61 10.41
C THR A 51 -2.79 -15.83 9.26
N PRO A 52 -3.69 -16.45 8.47
CA PRO A 52 -4.46 -15.76 7.44
C PRO A 52 -5.40 -14.68 8.01
N TYR A 53 -5.45 -13.48 7.39
CA TYR A 53 -6.37 -12.40 7.83
C TYR A 53 -7.86 -12.72 7.58
N ARG A 54 -8.13 -13.71 6.71
CA ARG A 54 -9.45 -14.29 6.44
C ARG A 54 -9.28 -15.69 5.87
N GLU A 55 -10.37 -16.45 5.82
CA GLU A 55 -10.39 -17.76 5.15
C GLU A 55 -9.90 -17.65 3.70
N ASN A 56 -8.96 -18.52 3.32
CA ASN A 56 -8.29 -18.54 2.01
C ASN A 56 -7.61 -17.20 1.62
N GLY A 57 -7.37 -16.32 2.60
CA GLY A 57 -6.67 -15.05 2.42
C GLY A 57 -5.16 -15.19 2.59
N TRP A 58 -4.45 -14.07 2.46
CA TRP A 58 -3.03 -14.00 2.78
C TRP A 58 -2.80 -14.02 4.29
N THR A 59 -1.64 -14.52 4.68
CA THR A 59 -1.11 -14.38 6.05
C THR A 59 -0.71 -12.94 6.34
N ILE A 60 -0.59 -12.56 7.61
CA ILE A 60 -0.04 -11.24 8.01
C ILE A 60 1.31 -11.00 7.33
N ARG A 61 2.19 -12.02 7.33
CA ARG A 61 3.51 -11.96 6.68
C ARG A 61 3.41 -11.60 5.20
N GLN A 62 2.57 -12.31 4.45
CA GLN A 62 2.37 -12.04 3.02
C GLN A 62 1.80 -10.64 2.77
N VAL A 63 0.87 -10.16 3.61
CA VAL A 63 0.34 -8.79 3.50
C VAL A 63 1.45 -7.74 3.69
N ILE A 64 2.34 -7.93 4.67
CA ILE A 64 3.48 -7.02 4.91
C ILE A 64 4.46 -7.01 3.73
N HIS A 65 4.79 -8.19 3.18
CA HIS A 65 5.66 -8.27 1.99
C HIS A 65 5.00 -7.61 0.77
N HIS A 66 3.72 -7.89 0.52
CA HIS A 66 2.94 -7.24 -0.54
C HIS A 66 2.94 -5.71 -0.41
N CYS A 67 2.81 -5.16 0.80
CA CYS A 67 2.86 -3.72 0.99
C CYS A 67 4.19 -3.14 0.50
N ALA A 68 5.32 -3.79 0.80
CA ALA A 68 6.63 -3.36 0.30
C ALA A 68 6.70 -3.40 -1.24
N ASP A 69 6.31 -4.53 -1.84
CA ASP A 69 6.35 -4.73 -3.29
C ASP A 69 5.46 -3.73 -4.04
N SER A 70 4.22 -3.57 -3.57
CA SER A 70 3.22 -2.67 -4.15
C SER A 70 3.67 -1.22 -4.07
N HIS A 71 4.27 -0.81 -2.96
CA HIS A 71 4.66 0.58 -2.74
C HIS A 71 5.95 0.94 -3.50
N GLN A 72 6.88 -0.01 -3.66
CA GLN A 72 8.02 0.13 -4.57
C GLN A 72 7.57 0.28 -6.02
N ASN A 73 6.63 -0.56 -6.48
CA ASN A 73 6.04 -0.43 -7.81
C ASN A 73 5.37 0.95 -7.98
N SER A 74 4.63 1.44 -6.99
CA SER A 74 4.06 2.80 -7.03
C SER A 74 5.11 3.88 -7.20
N TYR A 75 6.14 3.86 -6.35
CA TYR A 75 7.22 4.84 -6.41
C TYR A 75 7.89 4.89 -7.80
N ILE A 76 8.09 3.73 -8.42
CA ILE A 76 8.62 3.63 -9.79
C ILE A 76 7.62 4.23 -10.80
N ARG A 77 6.32 3.97 -10.68
CA ARG A 77 5.29 4.58 -11.54
C ARG A 77 5.30 6.10 -11.46
N PHE A 78 5.51 6.68 -10.27
CA PHE A 78 5.71 8.13 -10.13
C PHE A 78 6.90 8.61 -10.94
N LYS A 79 8.04 7.92 -10.85
CA LYS A 79 9.24 8.29 -11.61
C LYS A 79 9.00 8.27 -13.11
N TRP A 80 8.45 7.18 -13.65
CA TRP A 80 8.08 7.10 -15.07
C TRP A 80 7.13 8.21 -15.50
N THR A 81 6.05 8.43 -14.74
CA THR A 81 5.03 9.45 -15.08
C THR A 81 5.59 10.87 -15.10
N LEU A 82 6.61 11.15 -14.29
CA LEU A 82 7.27 12.47 -14.23
C LEU A 82 8.29 12.67 -15.35
N THR A 83 8.74 11.59 -16.01
CA THR A 83 9.84 11.63 -17.00
C THR A 83 9.42 11.21 -18.40
N GLU A 84 8.22 10.65 -18.57
CA GLU A 84 7.71 10.11 -19.82
C GLU A 84 6.30 10.66 -20.10
N ASP A 85 5.93 10.79 -21.38
CA ASP A 85 4.58 11.20 -21.76
C ASP A 85 3.62 10.00 -21.68
N LYS A 86 2.75 10.01 -20.67
CA LYS A 86 1.69 9.02 -20.44
C LYS A 86 2.16 7.57 -20.57
N PRO A 87 3.18 7.14 -19.82
CA PRO A 87 3.74 5.81 -19.95
C PRO A 87 2.69 4.73 -19.66
N ILE A 88 2.74 3.64 -20.41
CA ILE A 88 2.01 2.41 -20.07
C ILE A 88 2.84 1.70 -19.01
N ILE A 89 2.34 1.63 -17.77
CA ILE A 89 3.09 1.03 -16.67
C ILE A 89 3.08 -0.50 -16.76
N LYS A 90 4.07 -1.12 -16.14
CA LYS A 90 4.09 -2.58 -15.97
C LYS A 90 3.16 -2.99 -14.83
N ALA A 91 2.15 -3.80 -15.16
CA ALA A 91 1.38 -4.55 -14.17
C ALA A 91 2.21 -5.75 -13.67
N TYR A 92 1.89 -6.22 -12.46
CA TYR A 92 2.53 -7.39 -11.87
C TYR A 92 1.47 -8.29 -11.24
N PHE A 93 1.73 -9.59 -11.22
CA PHE A 93 0.82 -10.60 -10.66
C PHE A 93 0.99 -10.67 -9.14
N GLU A 94 0.41 -9.73 -8.41
CA GLU A 94 0.51 -9.66 -6.94
C GLU A 94 0.17 -10.98 -6.25
N ASP A 95 -0.84 -11.71 -6.75
CA ASP A 95 -1.24 -13.02 -6.23
C ASP A 95 -0.17 -14.10 -6.40
N LYS A 96 0.65 -14.00 -7.46
CA LYS A 96 1.79 -14.90 -7.71
C LYS A 96 3.02 -14.47 -6.92
N TRP A 97 3.25 -13.18 -6.75
CA TRP A 97 4.34 -12.65 -5.92
C TRP A 97 4.16 -13.10 -4.47
N ALA A 98 2.96 -12.92 -3.91
CA ALA A 98 2.64 -13.39 -2.56
C ALA A 98 2.78 -14.93 -2.37
N LYS A 99 2.83 -15.72 -3.46
CA LYS A 99 3.01 -17.19 -3.40
C LYS A 99 4.48 -17.62 -3.40
N LEU A 100 5.43 -16.72 -3.68
CA LEU A 100 6.86 -17.00 -3.68
C LEU A 100 7.35 -17.37 -2.27
N PHE A 101 8.48 -18.08 -2.21
CA PHE A 101 9.00 -18.60 -0.94
C PHE A 101 9.37 -17.46 0.03
N ASP A 102 9.97 -16.38 -0.48
CA ASP A 102 10.37 -15.23 0.32
C ASP A 102 9.16 -14.52 0.92
N SER A 103 8.07 -14.33 0.15
CA SER A 103 6.84 -13.73 0.67
C SER A 103 6.13 -14.61 1.72
N LYS A 104 6.42 -15.92 1.76
CA LYS A 104 5.82 -16.87 2.70
C LYS A 104 6.63 -17.09 3.97
N SER A 105 7.95 -16.89 3.94
CA SER A 105 8.80 -17.28 5.07
C SER A 105 9.89 -16.27 5.45
N ALA A 106 10.12 -15.22 4.66
CA ALA A 106 11.16 -14.25 5.00
C ALA A 106 10.80 -13.46 6.28
N PRO A 107 11.80 -12.95 7.03
CA PRO A 107 11.55 -12.06 8.15
C PRO A 107 10.84 -10.77 7.69
N ILE A 108 9.75 -10.41 8.36
CA ILE A 108 8.96 -9.21 8.02
C ILE A 108 9.78 -7.90 8.11
N LEU A 109 10.84 -7.90 8.92
CA LEU A 109 11.72 -6.75 9.09
C LEU A 109 12.38 -6.31 7.77
N LEU A 110 12.59 -7.23 6.82
CA LEU A 110 13.08 -6.87 5.48
C LEU A 110 12.11 -5.91 4.79
N SER A 111 10.82 -6.25 4.76
CA SER A 111 9.78 -5.41 4.14
C SER A 111 9.48 -4.16 4.94
N ILE A 112 9.53 -4.20 6.28
CA ILE A 112 9.42 -2.99 7.10
C ILE A 112 10.55 -1.99 6.78
N ASN A 113 11.79 -2.47 6.62
CA ASN A 113 12.92 -1.61 6.25
C ASN A 113 12.78 -1.05 4.84
N VAL A 114 12.34 -1.88 3.87
CA VAL A 114 12.03 -1.42 2.51
C VAL A 114 10.94 -0.34 2.53
N LEU A 115 9.86 -0.55 3.28
CA LEU A 115 8.76 0.42 3.43
C LEU A 115 9.27 1.74 4.01
N LYS A 116 10.07 1.71 5.08
CA LYS A 116 10.67 2.93 5.66
C LYS A 116 11.50 3.69 4.62
N ALA A 117 12.36 3.00 3.88
CA ALA A 117 13.23 3.63 2.89
C ALA A 117 12.44 4.18 1.68
N VAL A 118 11.52 3.39 1.11
CA VAL A 118 10.76 3.81 -0.06
C VAL A 118 9.80 4.94 0.28
N HIS A 119 9.13 4.91 1.43
CA HIS A 119 8.24 6.00 1.86
C HIS A 119 9.03 7.27 2.15
N ALA A 120 10.20 7.21 2.79
CA ALA A 120 11.03 8.41 2.99
C ALA A 120 11.37 9.09 1.65
N LYS A 121 11.81 8.32 0.66
CA LYS A 121 12.09 8.84 -0.69
C LYS A 121 10.84 9.32 -1.41
N TRP A 122 9.73 8.62 -1.24
CA TRP A 122 8.48 8.92 -1.92
C TRP A 122 7.85 10.20 -1.35
N ILE A 123 7.79 10.35 -0.03
CA ILE A 123 7.32 11.57 0.63
C ILE A 123 8.18 12.78 0.26
N TYR A 124 9.51 12.62 0.21
CA TYR A 124 10.39 13.68 -0.27
C TYR A 124 10.04 14.11 -1.70
N LEU A 125 9.76 13.14 -2.59
CA LEU A 125 9.28 13.42 -3.94
C LEU A 125 7.92 14.13 -3.92
N LEU A 126 6.93 13.60 -3.19
CA LEU A 126 5.55 14.12 -3.16
C LEU A 126 5.49 15.56 -2.68
N LYS A 127 6.24 15.91 -1.61
CA LYS A 127 6.33 17.27 -1.07
C LYS A 127 6.97 18.28 -2.03
N GLY A 128 7.69 17.80 -3.07
CA GLY A 128 8.32 18.64 -4.09
C GLY A 128 7.53 18.74 -5.40
N LEU A 129 6.37 18.09 -5.54
CA LEU A 129 5.59 18.13 -6.78
C LEU A 129 4.79 19.44 -6.89
N THR A 130 4.82 20.04 -8.08
CA THR A 130 3.93 21.16 -8.40
C THR A 130 2.51 20.67 -8.74
N SER A 131 1.53 21.57 -8.70
CA SER A 131 0.16 21.27 -9.16
C SER A 131 0.14 20.76 -10.61
N LYS A 132 1.05 21.23 -11.47
CA LYS A 132 1.20 20.73 -12.85
C LYS A 132 1.69 19.29 -12.88
N ASN A 133 2.69 18.94 -12.05
CA ASN A 133 3.19 17.56 -11.98
C ASN A 133 2.11 16.59 -11.49
N LEU A 134 1.30 17.00 -10.51
CA LEU A 134 0.23 16.18 -9.95
C LEU A 134 -0.85 15.79 -10.97
N LYS A 135 -1.04 16.60 -12.03
CA LYS A 135 -1.97 16.31 -13.13
C LYS A 135 -1.39 15.39 -14.22
N LEU A 136 -0.10 15.06 -14.18
CA LEU A 136 0.47 14.06 -15.08
C LEU A 136 -0.10 12.68 -14.77
N SER A 137 -0.21 11.83 -15.78
CA SER A 137 -0.90 10.55 -15.68
C SER A 137 -0.13 9.44 -16.37
N PHE A 138 -0.30 8.21 -15.89
CA PHE A 138 0.11 7.00 -16.58
C PHE A 138 -1.10 6.20 -17.05
N ILE A 139 -0.88 5.24 -17.94
CA ILE A 139 -1.92 4.32 -18.44
C ILE A 139 -1.78 2.98 -17.73
N HIS A 140 -2.82 2.52 -17.06
CA HIS A 140 -2.86 1.16 -16.52
C HIS A 140 -3.05 0.16 -17.67
N PRO A 141 -2.19 -0.87 -17.81
CA PRO A 141 -2.13 -1.68 -19.03
C PRO A 141 -3.40 -2.51 -19.27
N GLU A 142 -4.09 -2.93 -18.21
CA GLU A 142 -5.28 -3.79 -18.30
C GLU A 142 -6.56 -2.98 -18.52
N SER A 143 -6.87 -2.03 -17.62
CA SER A 143 -8.06 -1.17 -17.72
C SER A 143 -7.97 -0.11 -18.80
N LYS A 144 -6.78 0.17 -19.35
CA LYS A 144 -6.48 1.31 -20.26
C LYS A 144 -6.83 2.67 -19.66
N GLU A 145 -7.05 2.72 -18.36
CA GLU A 145 -7.43 3.93 -17.66
C GLU A 145 -6.22 4.87 -17.49
N LEU A 146 -6.46 6.16 -17.68
CA LEU A 146 -5.51 7.21 -17.29
C LEU A 146 -5.63 7.47 -15.78
N VAL A 147 -4.53 7.24 -15.07
CA VAL A 147 -4.43 7.48 -13.63
C VAL A 147 -3.47 8.63 -13.40
N SER A 148 -4.00 9.77 -12.92
CA SER A 148 -3.18 10.92 -12.55
C SER A 148 -2.39 10.63 -11.27
N LEU A 149 -1.27 11.35 -11.08
CA LEU A 149 -0.46 11.21 -9.88
C LEU A 149 -1.25 11.57 -8.61
N GLU A 150 -2.06 12.63 -8.64
CA GLU A 150 -2.96 12.96 -7.52
C GLU A 150 -3.98 11.84 -7.20
N LYS A 151 -4.53 11.19 -8.22
CA LYS A 151 -5.42 10.04 -8.04
C LYS A 151 -4.66 8.86 -7.44
N ASN A 152 -3.43 8.62 -7.91
CA ASN A 152 -2.59 7.54 -7.40
C ASN A 152 -2.18 7.76 -5.94
N ILE A 153 -1.99 9.00 -5.49
CA ILE A 153 -1.77 9.33 -4.07
C ILE A 153 -2.98 8.88 -3.23
N GLY A 154 -4.20 9.20 -3.66
CA GLY A 154 -5.42 8.76 -2.96
C GLY A 154 -5.60 7.25 -2.95
N ILE A 155 -5.33 6.57 -4.08
CA ILE A 155 -5.36 5.10 -4.17
C ILE A 155 -4.40 4.48 -3.14
N TYR A 156 -3.18 5.00 -3.03
CA TYR A 156 -2.19 4.43 -2.11
C TYR A 156 -2.41 4.83 -0.65
N ALA A 157 -3.03 5.97 -0.37
CA ALA A 157 -3.50 6.28 0.98
C ALA A 157 -4.60 5.29 1.43
N TRP A 158 -5.55 4.96 0.54
CA TRP A 158 -6.51 3.90 0.80
C TRP A 158 -5.83 2.54 0.96
N HIS A 159 -4.88 2.17 0.08
CA HIS A 159 -4.16 0.89 0.13
C HIS A 159 -3.41 0.70 1.46
N CYS A 160 -2.77 1.77 1.97
CA CYS A 160 -2.13 1.78 3.29
C CYS A 160 -3.14 1.44 4.40
N ASN A 161 -4.25 2.18 4.46
CA ASN A 161 -5.27 1.96 5.49
C ASN A 161 -5.96 0.59 5.34
N HIS A 162 -6.16 0.13 4.11
CA HIS A 162 -6.82 -1.12 3.78
C HIS A 162 -6.05 -2.32 4.33
N HIS A 163 -4.76 -2.43 4.01
CA HIS A 163 -3.94 -3.54 4.51
C HIS A 163 -3.59 -3.42 5.99
N TYR A 164 -3.48 -2.19 6.51
CA TYR A 164 -3.40 -1.98 7.96
C TYR A 164 -4.65 -2.56 8.65
N ALA A 165 -5.85 -2.28 8.12
CA ALA A 165 -7.10 -2.77 8.68
C ALA A 165 -7.24 -4.30 8.61
N HIS A 166 -6.74 -4.97 7.56
CA HIS A 166 -6.69 -6.44 7.53
C HIS A 166 -5.94 -7.02 8.73
N ILE A 167 -4.73 -6.50 8.98
CA ILE A 167 -3.88 -6.98 10.08
C ILE A 167 -4.47 -6.60 11.44
N TYR A 168 -4.87 -5.34 11.60
CA TYR A 168 -5.42 -4.83 12.85
C TYR A 168 -6.70 -5.57 13.24
N ASN A 169 -7.62 -5.82 12.30
CA ASN A 169 -8.87 -6.52 12.59
C ASN A 169 -8.64 -7.98 12.97
N LEU A 170 -7.71 -8.68 12.30
CA LEU A 170 -7.32 -10.03 12.70
C LEU A 170 -6.74 -10.03 14.12
N MET A 171 -5.78 -9.14 14.40
CA MET A 171 -5.18 -9.03 15.74
C MET A 171 -6.23 -8.70 16.81
N LYS A 172 -7.20 -7.84 16.49
CA LYS A 172 -8.31 -7.51 17.39
C LYS A 172 -9.18 -8.73 17.66
N GLN A 173 -9.55 -9.49 16.63
CA GLN A 173 -10.37 -10.70 16.75
C GLN A 173 -9.68 -11.79 17.58
N GLN A 174 -8.36 -11.90 17.45
CA GLN A 174 -7.55 -12.89 18.16
C GLN A 174 -7.06 -12.40 19.54
N ASN A 175 -7.45 -11.18 19.97
CA ASN A 175 -6.99 -10.55 21.22
C ASN A 175 -5.46 -10.39 21.33
N TRP A 176 -4.78 -10.07 20.23
CA TRP A 176 -3.33 -9.84 20.17
C TRP A 176 -2.93 -8.37 20.28
N LEU A 177 -3.89 -7.45 20.37
CA LEU A 177 -3.58 -6.04 20.57
C LEU A 177 -3.06 -5.82 21.99
N ILE A 178 -1.84 -5.28 22.09
CA ILE A 178 -1.24 -4.89 23.35
C ILE A 178 -1.86 -3.55 23.79
N SER A 179 -2.33 -3.49 25.03
CA SER A 179 -2.84 -2.27 25.69
C SER A 179 -1.75 -1.22 25.89
#